data_AF-A0AAN6XVM0-F1
#
_entry.id   AF-A0AAN6XVM0-F1
#
_cell.length_a   1.000
_cell.length_b   1.000
_cell.length_c   1.000
_cell.angle_alpha   90.00
_cell.angle_beta   90.00
_cell.angle_gamma   90.00
#
_symmetry.space_group_name_H-M   'P 1'
#
loop_
_entity.id
_entity.type
_entity.pdbx_description
1 polymer ?
#
loop_
_entity_poly.entity_id
_entity_poly.type
_entity_poly.pdbx_seq_one_letter_code
_entity_poly.pdbx_strand_id
1 'polypeptide(L)'
;MITGLHHVNIIIPPSPSSLELANCFYGQTLGLTPRPVPAAQEGRLAWFDIGSSGQQVHVAFGREHVDFTESAKKATRHPCFRVESVQKLRELQEKVWIHFSKGRLLGQEGERAEGRIQRESAPMECDEPGKLDSGAQGPEYPTRFFARDFAGNRLEFTV
;
A
#
# COMPACT_ATOMS: atom_id res chain seq x y z
N MET A 1 9.17 24.60 15.71
CA MET A 1 9.95 24.51 14.46
C MET A 1 9.74 23.12 13.87
N ILE A 2 9.60 22.98 12.54
CA ILE A 2 9.32 21.69 11.87
C ILE A 2 10.64 21.08 11.37
N THR A 3 10.87 19.79 11.63
CA THR A 3 12.15 19.09 11.32
C THR A 3 12.02 18.00 10.25
N GLY A 4 10.82 17.64 9.85
CA GLY A 4 10.57 16.63 8.82
C GLY A 4 9.13 16.11 8.84
N LEU A 5 8.85 15.16 7.96
CA LEU A 5 7.62 14.37 8.02
C LEU A 5 7.73 13.34 9.13
N HIS A 6 6.79 13.37 10.07
CA HIS A 6 6.68 12.34 11.11
C HIS A 6 5.91 11.12 10.59
N HIS A 7 4.79 11.35 9.92
CA HIS A 7 3.95 10.29 9.38
C HIS A 7 3.11 10.81 8.21
N VAL A 8 2.61 9.88 7.42
CA VAL A 8 1.50 10.11 6.48
C VAL A 8 0.31 9.28 6.94
N ASN A 9 -0.90 9.72 6.61
CA ASN A 9 -2.12 8.96 6.86
C ASN A 9 -2.74 8.51 5.54
N ILE A 10 -3.00 7.22 5.43
CA ILE A 10 -3.69 6.58 4.30
C ILE A 10 -5.04 6.07 4.79
N ILE A 11 -6.05 6.10 3.93
CA ILE A 11 -7.41 5.68 4.29
C ILE A 11 -7.84 4.44 3.54
N ILE A 12 -8.56 3.56 4.22
CA ILE A 12 -9.13 2.33 3.66
C ILE A 12 -10.63 2.25 3.95
N PRO A 13 -11.44 1.50 3.16
CA PRO A 13 -12.85 1.36 3.42
C PRO A 13 -13.11 0.75 4.80
N PRO A 14 -14.14 1.17 5.55
CA PRO A 14 -14.51 0.52 6.80
C PRO A 14 -15.14 -0.85 6.50
N SER A 15 -14.55 -1.92 7.01
CA SER A 15 -15.11 -3.28 6.95
C SER A 15 -14.54 -4.14 8.09
N PRO A 16 -15.18 -5.26 8.45
CA PRO A 16 -14.67 -6.17 9.47
C PRO A 16 -13.23 -6.69 9.22
N SER A 17 -12.82 -6.79 7.95
CA SER A 17 -11.49 -7.30 7.57
C SER A 17 -10.48 -6.20 7.23
N SER A 18 -10.87 -4.91 7.24
CA SER A 18 -10.02 -3.84 6.68
C SER A 18 -8.63 -3.73 7.31
N LEU A 19 -8.52 -3.89 8.63
CA LEU A 19 -7.21 -3.85 9.29
C LEU A 19 -6.38 -5.12 9.04
N GLU A 20 -7.03 -6.26 8.80
CA GLU A 20 -6.36 -7.49 8.38
C GLU A 20 -5.81 -7.36 6.95
N LEU A 21 -6.61 -6.80 6.03
CA LEU A 21 -6.17 -6.47 4.68
C LEU A 21 -5.00 -5.48 4.70
N ALA A 22 -5.06 -4.47 5.57
CA ALA A 22 -3.97 -3.51 5.76
C ALA A 22 -2.68 -4.20 6.25
N ASN A 23 -2.77 -5.11 7.22
CA ASN A 23 -1.59 -5.86 7.69
C ASN A 23 -1.03 -6.78 6.60
N CYS A 24 -1.88 -7.43 5.80
CA CYS A 24 -1.43 -8.25 4.69
C CYS A 24 -0.70 -7.40 3.63
N PHE A 25 -1.29 -6.29 3.20
CA PHE A 25 -0.67 -5.45 2.18
C PHE A 25 0.53 -4.63 2.70
N TYR A 26 0.33 -3.77 3.70
CA TYR A 26 1.39 -2.87 4.20
C TYR A 26 2.45 -3.61 5.01
N GLY A 27 2.05 -4.59 5.83
CA GLY A 27 2.97 -5.35 6.67
C GLY A 27 3.71 -6.44 5.91
N GLN A 28 2.99 -7.31 5.22
CA GLN A 28 3.59 -8.50 4.60
C GLN A 28 4.10 -8.22 3.19
N THR A 29 3.32 -7.54 2.34
CA THR A 29 3.72 -7.27 0.94
C THR A 29 4.75 -6.15 0.85
N LEU A 30 4.51 -5.01 1.50
CA LEU A 30 5.46 -3.88 1.49
C LEU A 30 6.59 -4.03 2.52
N GLY A 31 6.44 -4.91 3.51
CA GLY A 31 7.47 -5.15 4.54
C GLY A 31 7.56 -4.04 5.59
N LEU A 32 6.52 -3.22 5.78
CA LEU A 32 6.49 -2.24 6.86
C LEU A 32 6.29 -2.95 8.21
N THR A 33 6.85 -2.40 9.29
CA THR A 33 6.78 -3.06 10.60
C THR A 33 5.53 -2.62 11.35
N PRO A 34 4.59 -3.51 11.71
CA PRO A 34 3.41 -3.14 12.49
C PRO A 34 3.81 -2.56 13.85
N ARG A 35 3.13 -1.50 14.25
CA ARG A 35 3.34 -0.82 15.53
C ARG A 35 2.05 -0.84 16.36
N PRO A 36 2.14 -1.09 17.67
CA PRO A 36 1.01 -0.95 18.57
C PRO A 36 0.42 0.46 18.50
N VAL A 37 -0.91 0.51 18.46
CA VAL A 37 -1.67 1.75 18.46
C VAL A 37 -2.05 2.11 19.90
N PRO A 38 -2.40 3.37 20.21
CA PRO A 38 -2.94 3.70 21.52
C PRO A 38 -4.16 2.83 21.84
N ALA A 39 -4.27 2.31 23.06
CA ALA A 39 -5.33 1.38 23.45
C ALA A 39 -6.74 1.91 23.14
N ALA A 40 -6.97 3.22 23.28
CA ALA A 40 -8.24 3.87 22.95
C ALA A 40 -8.62 3.84 21.45
N GLN A 41 -7.69 3.45 20.58
CA GLN A 41 -7.84 3.42 19.12
C GLN A 41 -7.71 2.00 18.54
N GLU A 42 -7.60 0.99 19.39
CA GLU A 42 -7.53 -0.41 18.98
C GLU A 42 -8.76 -0.80 18.13
N GLY A 43 -8.51 -1.57 17.06
CA GLY A 43 -9.55 -1.98 16.11
C GLY A 43 -10.08 -0.89 15.19
N ARG A 44 -9.53 0.34 15.24
CA ARG A 44 -9.98 1.47 14.39
C ARG A 44 -8.93 2.01 13.43
N LEU A 45 -7.67 1.64 13.64
CA LEU A 45 -6.53 2.05 12.84
C LEU A 45 -5.36 1.08 12.99
N ALA A 46 -4.41 1.16 12.07
CA ALA A 46 -3.16 0.43 12.10
C ALA A 46 -1.99 1.40 11.86
N TRP A 47 -0.88 1.22 12.59
CA TRP A 47 0.34 2.00 12.41
C TRP A 47 1.45 1.08 11.93
N PHE A 48 2.28 1.60 11.03
CA PHE A 48 3.45 0.89 10.53
C PHE A 48 4.69 1.80 10.55
N ASP A 49 5.81 1.28 11.03
CA ASP A 49 7.10 1.96 10.97
C ASP A 49 7.78 1.73 9.60
N ILE A 50 8.39 2.79 9.07
CA ILE A 50 9.16 2.76 7.81
C ILE A 50 10.62 2.49 8.15
N GLY A 51 10.98 1.20 8.18
CA GLY A 51 12.32 0.76 8.57
C GLY A 51 12.73 1.34 9.94
N SER A 52 13.97 1.83 10.05
CA SER A 52 14.51 2.46 11.26
C SER A 52 14.47 4.00 11.22
N SER A 53 13.77 4.60 10.24
CA SER A 53 13.77 6.05 10.02
C SER A 53 13.06 6.86 11.12
N GLY A 54 12.21 6.20 11.91
CA GLY A 54 11.27 6.86 12.82
C GLY A 54 10.02 7.43 12.14
N GLN A 55 9.94 7.39 10.80
CA GLN A 55 8.74 7.78 10.05
C GLN A 55 7.72 6.65 10.01
N GLN A 56 6.44 7.02 9.88
CA GLN A 56 5.34 6.06 9.97
C GLN A 56 4.31 6.22 8.85
N VAL A 57 3.61 5.12 8.57
CA VAL A 57 2.34 5.11 7.83
C VAL A 57 1.24 4.81 8.84
N HIS A 58 0.27 5.72 8.95
CA HIS A 58 -0.97 5.48 9.66
C HIS A 58 -2.03 5.07 8.65
N VAL A 59 -2.80 4.04 8.97
CA VAL A 59 -3.92 3.55 8.16
C VAL A 59 -5.20 3.69 8.97
N ALA A 60 -6.12 4.52 8.48
CA ALA A 60 -7.39 4.84 9.14
C ALA A 60 -8.59 4.51 8.24
N PHE A 61 -9.79 4.47 8.81
CA PHE A 61 -11.00 4.31 8.01
C PHE A 61 -11.42 5.63 7.35
N GLY A 62 -11.71 5.58 6.05
CA GLY A 62 -12.28 6.69 5.29
C GLY A 62 -13.83 6.68 5.29
N ARG A 63 -14.42 7.68 4.64
CA ARG A 63 -15.88 7.77 4.42
C ARG A 63 -16.25 7.08 3.13
N GLU A 64 -17.01 6.00 3.22
CA GLU A 64 -17.34 5.11 2.10
C GLU A 64 -17.82 5.86 0.84
N HIS A 65 -18.79 6.75 0.99
CA HIS A 65 -19.43 7.43 -0.15
C HIS A 65 -18.67 8.66 -0.69
N VAL A 66 -17.52 9.00 -0.10
CA VAL A 66 -16.73 10.18 -0.51
C VAL A 66 -15.33 9.78 -0.92
N ASP A 67 -14.67 9.02 -0.05
CA ASP A 67 -13.24 8.78 -0.14
C ASP A 67 -12.89 7.58 -1.04
N PHE A 68 -13.88 6.75 -1.41
CA PHE A 68 -13.71 5.55 -2.24
C PHE A 68 -14.60 5.55 -3.49
N THR A 69 -15.03 6.74 -3.94
CA THR A 69 -15.63 6.90 -5.27
C THR A 69 -14.63 6.56 -6.37
N GLU A 70 -15.10 6.27 -7.58
CA GLU A 70 -14.22 5.95 -8.72
C GLU A 70 -13.24 7.08 -9.05
N SER A 71 -13.64 8.33 -8.87
CA SER A 71 -12.75 9.49 -9.03
C SER A 71 -11.71 9.58 -7.90
N ALA A 72 -12.11 9.30 -6.66
CA ALA A 72 -11.19 9.29 -5.53
C ALA A 72 -10.13 8.18 -5.65
N LYS A 73 -10.52 6.97 -6.06
CA LYS A 73 -9.61 5.83 -6.31
C LYS A 73 -8.63 6.08 -7.45
N LYS A 74 -8.94 6.99 -8.38
CA LYS A 74 -8.05 7.39 -9.48
C LYS A 74 -7.21 8.62 -9.15
N ALA A 75 -7.34 9.19 -7.95
CA ALA A 75 -6.54 10.34 -7.54
C ALA A 75 -5.04 10.06 -7.69
N THR A 76 -4.30 11.09 -8.09
CA THR A 76 -2.87 11.00 -8.38
C THR A 76 -2.00 11.34 -7.17
N ARG A 77 -2.55 11.87 -6.08
CA ARG A 77 -1.84 12.15 -4.82
C ARG A 77 -1.30 10.85 -4.22
N HIS A 78 -0.06 10.89 -3.72
CA HIS A 78 0.59 9.73 -3.15
C HIS A 78 1.71 10.15 -2.19
N PRO A 79 2.02 9.34 -1.17
CA PRO A 79 3.36 9.32 -0.60
C PRO A 79 4.33 8.65 -1.58
N CYS A 80 5.57 9.11 -1.56
CA CYS A 80 6.68 8.46 -2.25
C CYS A 80 7.65 7.89 -1.21
N PHE A 81 7.83 6.57 -1.23
CA PHE A 81 8.69 5.85 -0.30
C PHE A 81 10.09 5.71 -0.87
N ARG A 82 11.08 6.04 -0.05
CA ARG A 82 12.48 5.76 -0.34
C ARG A 82 12.78 4.28 -0.12
N VAL A 83 13.45 3.67 -1.09
CA VAL A 83 13.91 2.28 -1.08
C VAL A 83 15.43 2.29 -1.12
N GLU A 84 16.06 1.41 -0.36
CA GLU A 84 17.51 1.41 -0.09
C GLU A 84 18.39 1.40 -1.36
N SER A 85 17.95 0.72 -2.42
CA SER A 85 18.72 0.58 -3.65
C SER A 85 17.84 0.16 -4.82
N VAL A 86 18.36 0.28 -6.04
CA VAL A 86 17.67 -0.15 -7.27
C VAL A 86 17.35 -1.65 -7.23
N GLN A 87 18.23 -2.45 -6.63
CA GLN A 87 18.00 -3.89 -6.45
C GLN A 87 16.81 -4.14 -5.52
N LYS A 88 16.75 -3.46 -4.37
CA LYS A 88 15.63 -3.56 -3.44
C LYS A 88 14.33 -3.00 -4.01
N LEU A 89 14.41 -1.98 -4.87
CA LEU A 89 13.26 -1.45 -5.59
C LEU A 89 12.66 -2.50 -6.52
N ARG A 90 13.49 -3.25 -7.27
CA ARG A 90 13.04 -4.36 -8.13
C ARG A 90 12.46 -5.51 -7.31
N GLU A 91 13.12 -5.93 -6.24
CA GLU A 91 12.61 -6.98 -5.33
C GLU A 91 11.23 -6.60 -4.76
N LEU A 92 11.05 -5.34 -4.36
CA LEU A 92 9.77 -4.84 -3.88
C LEU A 92 8.71 -4.82 -4.98
N GLN A 93 9.06 -4.36 -6.19
CA GLN A 93 8.15 -4.37 -7.34
C GLN A 93 7.68 -5.80 -7.67
N GLU A 94 8.60 -6.78 -7.67
CA GLU A 94 8.28 -8.19 -7.90
C GLU A 94 7.33 -8.75 -6.83
N LYS A 95 7.54 -8.42 -5.54
CA LYS A 95 6.63 -8.82 -4.46
C LYS A 95 5.22 -8.27 -4.65
N VAL A 96 5.11 -6.97 -4.95
CA VAL A 96 3.83 -6.30 -5.22
C VAL A 96 3.14 -6.94 -6.43
N TRP A 97 3.89 -7.19 -7.51
CA TRP A 97 3.36 -7.83 -8.71
C TRP A 97 2.89 -9.26 -8.48
N ILE A 98 3.61 -10.05 -7.68
CA ILE A 98 3.21 -11.42 -7.30
C ILE A 98 1.91 -11.37 -6.49
N HIS A 99 1.78 -10.46 -5.54
CA HIS A 99 0.55 -10.31 -4.74
C HIS A 99 -0.63 -9.90 -5.63
N PHE A 100 -0.44 -8.91 -6.50
CA PHE A 100 -1.41 -8.50 -7.52
C PHE A 100 -1.87 -9.68 -8.38
N SER A 101 -0.92 -10.41 -8.97
CA SER A 101 -1.20 -11.53 -9.87
C SER A 101 -1.95 -12.65 -9.18
N LYS A 102 -1.56 -13.01 -7.95
CA LYS A 102 -2.27 -14.02 -7.14
C LYS A 102 -3.70 -13.59 -6.83
N GLY A 103 -3.91 -12.34 -6.41
CA GLY A 103 -5.25 -11.81 -6.14
C GLY A 103 -6.19 -11.85 -7.35
N ARG A 104 -5.64 -11.77 -8.57
CA ARG A 104 -6.41 -11.90 -9.81
C ARG A 104 -6.77 -13.35 -10.19
N LEU A 105 -6.01 -14.32 -9.69
CA LEU A 105 -6.20 -15.74 -9.98
C LEU A 105 -7.08 -16.46 -8.95
N LEU A 106 -7.20 -15.92 -7.74
CA LEU A 106 -8.04 -16.46 -6.67
C LEU A 106 -9.53 -16.26 -6.99
N GLY A 107 -10.31 -17.34 -6.90
CA GLY A 107 -11.72 -17.42 -7.28
C GLY A 107 -12.68 -17.04 -6.15
N GLN A 108 -13.97 -16.87 -6.44
CA GLN A 108 -14.95 -16.43 -5.42
C GLN A 108 -15.54 -17.57 -4.56
N GLU A 109 -15.55 -18.82 -5.04
CA GLU A 109 -16.27 -19.92 -4.38
C GLU A 109 -15.34 -20.91 -3.65
N GLY A 110 -15.64 -21.19 -2.38
CA GLY A 110 -15.00 -22.26 -1.59
C GLY A 110 -13.63 -21.93 -0.99
N GLU A 111 -13.13 -20.69 -1.13
CA GLU A 111 -11.81 -20.33 -0.63
C GLU A 111 -11.73 -20.30 0.91
N ARG A 112 -10.63 -20.87 1.44
CA ARG A 112 -10.26 -20.73 2.85
C ARG A 112 -10.05 -19.25 3.18
N ALA A 113 -10.26 -18.88 4.44
CA ALA A 113 -10.14 -17.50 4.92
C ALA A 113 -8.82 -16.81 4.50
N GLU A 114 -7.70 -17.53 4.52
CA GLU A 114 -6.39 -17.02 4.09
C GLU A 114 -6.35 -16.66 2.60
N GLY A 115 -6.98 -17.46 1.73
CA GLY A 115 -7.11 -17.15 0.30
C GLY A 115 -7.95 -15.89 0.07
N ARG A 116 -9.03 -15.74 0.84
CA ARG A 116 -9.87 -14.53 0.80
C ARG A 116 -9.07 -13.28 1.16
N ILE A 117 -8.28 -13.30 2.24
CA ILE A 117 -7.47 -12.14 2.67
C ILE A 117 -6.40 -11.81 1.65
N GLN A 118 -5.70 -12.80 1.08
CA GLN A 118 -4.73 -12.53 0.02
C GLN A 118 -5.36 -11.89 -1.20
N ARG A 119 -6.55 -12.35 -1.60
CA ARG A 119 -7.31 -11.79 -2.72
C ARG A 119 -7.79 -10.37 -2.45
N GLU A 120 -8.43 -10.14 -1.31
CA GLU A 120 -9.03 -8.85 -0.96
C GLU A 120 -8.00 -7.77 -0.59
N SER A 121 -6.78 -8.17 -0.20
CA SER A 121 -5.67 -7.25 0.08
C SER A 121 -4.77 -6.99 -1.12
N ALA A 122 -5.02 -7.66 -2.25
CA ALA A 122 -4.19 -7.49 -3.44
C ALA A 122 -4.29 -6.04 -3.97
N PRO A 123 -3.18 -5.48 -4.49
CA PRO A 123 -3.20 -4.20 -5.18
C PRO A 123 -4.32 -4.13 -6.22
N MET A 124 -4.92 -2.96 -6.39
CA MET A 124 -5.84 -2.74 -7.51
C MET A 124 -5.08 -2.58 -8.84
N GLU A 125 -3.90 -1.97 -8.80
CA GLU A 125 -3.03 -1.66 -9.93
C GLU A 125 -1.57 -1.71 -9.47
N CYS A 126 -0.64 -2.15 -10.32
CA CYS A 126 0.79 -1.95 -10.09
C CYS A 126 1.57 -2.05 -11.40
N ASP A 127 2.71 -1.39 -11.46
CA ASP A 127 3.60 -1.44 -12.61
C ASP A 127 4.29 -2.81 -12.71
N GLU A 128 4.19 -3.47 -13.86
CA GLU A 128 4.77 -4.78 -14.12
C GLU A 128 6.31 -4.71 -14.17
N PRO A 129 7.04 -5.63 -13.49
CA PRO A 129 8.49 -5.71 -13.58
C PRO A 129 8.99 -5.80 -15.03
N GLY A 130 9.96 -4.97 -15.38
CA GLY A 130 10.54 -4.93 -16.73
C GLY A 130 9.73 -4.17 -17.78
N LYS A 131 8.58 -3.60 -17.42
CA LYS A 131 7.84 -2.63 -18.26
C LYS A 131 8.18 -1.20 -17.85
N LEU A 132 7.76 -0.24 -18.68
CA LEU A 132 7.81 1.19 -18.33
C LEU A 132 6.85 1.48 -17.17
N ASP A 133 7.27 2.34 -16.25
CA ASP A 133 6.43 2.75 -15.12
C ASP A 133 5.26 3.65 -15.56
N SER A 134 4.20 3.70 -14.76
CA SER A 134 2.99 4.48 -15.06
C SER A 134 3.10 5.97 -14.71
N GLY A 135 4.28 6.45 -14.32
CA GLY A 135 4.58 7.84 -14.05
C GLY A 135 4.89 8.64 -15.32
N ALA A 136 5.08 9.95 -15.12
CA ALA A 136 5.63 10.81 -16.16
C ALA A 136 7.05 10.36 -16.52
N GLN A 137 7.43 10.48 -17.80
CA GLN A 137 8.69 9.96 -18.32
C GLN A 137 9.62 11.11 -18.73
N GLY A 138 10.94 10.88 -18.66
CA GLY A 138 11.96 11.91 -18.94
C GLY A 138 13.28 11.69 -18.19
N PRO A 139 14.37 12.32 -18.63
CA PRO A 139 15.73 12.07 -18.11
C PRO A 139 15.94 12.51 -16.65
N GLU A 140 15.07 13.38 -16.14
CA GLU A 140 15.14 13.89 -14.76
C GLU A 140 14.38 13.01 -13.76
N TYR A 141 13.59 12.04 -14.22
CA TYR A 141 12.81 11.19 -13.34
C TYR A 141 13.65 10.03 -12.79
N PRO A 142 13.57 9.74 -11.48
CA PRO A 142 14.35 8.67 -10.88
C PRO A 142 13.80 7.30 -11.29
N THR A 143 14.61 6.25 -11.07
CA THR A 143 14.09 4.88 -11.17
C THR A 143 13.03 4.68 -10.09
N ARG A 144 11.82 4.29 -10.51
CA ARG A 144 10.66 4.19 -9.63
C ARG A 144 9.63 3.20 -10.17
N PHE A 145 8.64 2.88 -9.35
CA PHE A 145 7.41 2.26 -9.81
C PHE A 145 6.23 2.73 -8.96
N PHE A 146 5.01 2.56 -9.48
CA PHE A 146 3.77 2.88 -8.79
C PHE A 146 2.94 1.62 -8.52
N ALA A 147 2.15 1.70 -7.44
CA ALA A 147 1.07 0.78 -7.17
C ALA A 147 -0.14 1.52 -6.61
N ARG A 148 -1.31 0.90 -6.72
CA ARG A 148 -2.49 1.24 -5.93
C ARG A 148 -2.75 0.11 -4.96
N ASP A 149 -2.87 0.44 -3.68
CA ASP A 149 -3.29 -0.54 -2.68
C ASP A 149 -4.71 -1.09 -2.98
N PHE A 150 -5.17 -2.03 -2.16
CA PHE A 150 -6.51 -2.61 -2.29
C PHE A 150 -7.67 -1.61 -2.13
N ALA A 151 -7.39 -0.40 -1.64
CA ALA A 151 -8.35 0.69 -1.47
C ALA A 151 -8.27 1.77 -2.58
N GLY A 152 -7.32 1.64 -3.50
CA GLY A 152 -7.09 2.58 -4.61
C GLY A 152 -6.12 3.73 -4.30
N ASN A 153 -5.49 3.75 -3.12
CA ASN A 153 -4.49 4.75 -2.77
C ASN A 153 -3.24 4.56 -3.62
N ARG A 154 -2.84 5.60 -4.35
CA ARG A 154 -1.61 5.57 -5.13
C ARG A 154 -0.40 5.66 -4.19
N LEU A 155 0.60 4.82 -4.46
CA LEU A 155 1.89 4.77 -3.77
C LEU A 155 3.00 4.84 -4.83
N GLU A 156 4.05 5.61 -4.56
CA GLU A 156 5.28 5.66 -5.38
C GLU A 156 6.45 5.10 -4.57
N PHE A 157 7.36 4.42 -5.25
CA PHE A 157 8.58 3.88 -4.66
C PHE A 157 9.78 4.28 -5.51
N THR A 158 10.83 4.83 -4.89
CA THR A 158 12.05 5.26 -5.59
C THR A 158 13.28 5.15 -4.69
N VAL A 159 14.49 5.29 -5.24
CA VAL A 159 15.77 5.20 -4.50
C VAL A 159 16.24 6.53 -3.92
#